data_AF-A0A2M8NFD6-F1
#
_entry.id   AF-A0A2M8NFD6-F1
#
_cell.length_a   1.000
_cell.length_b   1.000
_cell.length_c   1.000
_cell.angle_alpha   90.00
_cell.angle_beta   90.00
_cell.angle_gamma   90.00
#
_symmetry.space_group_name_H-M   'P 1'
#
loop_
_entity.id
_entity.type
_entity.pdbx_description
1 polymer ?
#
loop_
_entity_poly.entity_id
_entity_poly.type
_entity_poly.pdbx_seq_one_letter_code
_entity_poly.pdbx_strand_id
1 'polypeptide(L)' 'MPLILSPADYAPWLVEDDLPAIRALLKRPADDAVELTAYPVTRAVNRPTYDAPDCIIPLAG' A
#
# COMPACT_ATOMS: atom_id res chain seq x y z
N MET A 1 -7.50 3.40 -2.08
CA MET A 1 -6.77 2.51 -1.16
C MET A 1 -6.25 1.32 -1.95
N PRO A 2 -4.95 1.02 -1.91
CA PRO A 2 -4.42 -0.19 -2.54
C PRO A 2 -4.83 -1.45 -1.78
N LEU A 3 -4.81 -2.60 -2.47
CA LEU A 3 -4.81 -3.91 -1.80
C LEU A 3 -3.42 -4.13 -1.22
N ILE A 4 -3.33 -4.27 0.09
CA ILE A 4 -2.08 -4.56 0.80
C ILE A 4 -2.14 -6.02 1.26
N LEU A 5 -1.18 -6.83 0.83
CA LEU A 5 -1.08 -8.24 1.18
C LEU A 5 -0.20 -8.44 2.41
N SER A 6 -0.53 -9.44 3.23
CA SER A 6 0.41 -9.94 4.23
C SER A 6 1.58 -10.63 3.52
N PRO A 7 2.81 -10.59 4.07
CA PRO A 7 3.93 -11.35 3.52
C PRO A 7 3.64 -12.85 3.29
N ALA A 8 2.80 -13.45 4.12
CA ALA A 8 2.37 -14.85 3.97
C ALA A 8 1.57 -15.10 2.68
N ASP A 9 0.92 -14.05 2.15
CA ASP A 9 0.08 -14.13 0.95
C ASP A 9 0.87 -13.81 -0.34
N TYR A 10 2.15 -13.45 -0.27
CA TYR A 10 2.92 -13.04 -1.45
C TYR A 10 3.12 -14.19 -2.44
N ALA A 11 3.52 -15.36 -1.95
CA ALA A 11 3.70 -16.53 -2.78
C ALA A 11 2.39 -16.96 -3.47
N PRO A 12 1.27 -17.21 -2.74
CA PRO A 12 0.02 -17.60 -3.40
C PRO A 12 -0.48 -16.53 -4.37
N TRP A 13 -0.29 -15.25 -4.08
CA TRP A 13 -0.65 -14.17 -5.02
C TRP A 13 0.03 -14.26 -6.39
N LEU A 14 1.27 -14.77 -6.45
CA LEU A 14 2.06 -14.84 -7.67
C LEU A 14 1.88 -16.15 -8.45
N VAL A 15 1.45 -17.22 -7.78
CA VAL A 15 1.47 -18.59 -8.35
C VAL A 15 0.10 -19.24 -8.46
N GLU A 16 -0.90 -18.76 -7.73
CA GLU A 16 -2.25 -19.32 -7.76
C GLU A 16 -2.93 -19.05 -9.11
N ASP A 17 -3.61 -20.07 -9.64
CA ASP A 17 -4.38 -19.99 -10.89
C ASP A 17 -5.88 -20.27 -10.66
N ASP A 18 -6.26 -20.75 -9.48
CA ASP A 18 -7.66 -20.88 -9.08
C ASP A 18 -8.27 -19.51 -8.74
N LEU A 19 -9.23 -19.08 -9.58
CA LEU A 19 -9.88 -17.78 -9.44
C LEU A 19 -10.57 -17.56 -8.08
N PRO A 20 -11.30 -18.53 -7.50
CA PRO A 20 -11.78 -18.48 -6.12
C PRO A 20 -10.67 -18.23 -5.09
N ALA A 21 -9.54 -18.95 -5.16
CA ALA A 21 -8.41 -18.75 -4.26
C ALA A 21 -7.80 -17.35 -4.39
N ILE A 22 -7.60 -16.84 -5.62
CA ILE A 22 -7.13 -15.47 -5.86
C ILE A 22 -8.11 -14.44 -5.26
N ARG A 23 -9.42 -14.65 -5.43
CA ARG A 23 -10.45 -13.76 -4.86
C ARG A 23 -10.42 -13.74 -3.34
N ALA A 24 -10.08 -14.85 -2.69
CA ALA A 24 -9.92 -14.90 -1.24
C ALA A 24 -8.73 -14.05 -0.74
N LEU A 25 -7.72 -13.82 -1.58
CA LEU A 25 -6.59 -12.92 -1.30
C LEU A 25 -6.96 -11.43 -1.42
N LEU A 26 -8.07 -11.10 -2.11
CA LEU A 26 -8.62 -9.74 -2.20
C LEU A 26 -9.32 -9.36 -0.88
N LYS A 27 -8.55 -9.37 0.21
CA LYS A 27 -8.99 -8.94 1.54
C LYS A 27 -9.51 -7.51 1.46
N ARG A 28 -10.43 -7.15 2.35
CA ARG A 28 -10.98 -5.79 2.43
C ARG A 28 -9.84 -4.77 2.59
N PRO A 29 -9.98 -3.54 2.07
CA PRO A 29 -8.90 -2.55 2.06
C PRO A 29 -8.41 -2.29 3.48
N ALA A 30 -7.26 -2.87 3.86
CA ALA A 30 -6.68 -2.81 5.20
C ALA A 30 -7.74 -2.66 6.33
N ASP A 31 -8.72 -3.56 6.40
CA ASP A 31 -9.59 -3.66 7.57
C ASP A 31 -8.74 -4.22 8.72
N ASP A 32 -8.61 -3.44 9.81
CA ASP A 32 -8.12 -3.71 11.19
C ASP A 32 -6.81 -4.49 11.43
N ALA A 33 -6.25 -5.17 10.42
CA ALA A 33 -5.11 -6.07 10.55
C ALA A 33 -3.77 -5.41 10.17
N VAL A 34 -3.80 -4.22 9.55
CA VAL A 34 -2.61 -3.46 9.17
C VAL A 34 -2.71 -2.08 9.79
N GLU A 35 -1.82 -1.77 10.73
CA GLU A 35 -1.68 -0.43 11.30
C GLU A 35 -1.14 0.53 10.22
N LEU A 36 -2.05 1.15 9.47
CA LEU A 36 -1.72 2.19 8.52
C LEU A 36 -1.78 3.55 9.22
N THR A 37 -0.68 4.29 9.17
CA THR A 37 -0.63 5.70 9.61
C THR A 37 -0.40 6.59 8.40
N ALA A 38 -1.07 7.75 8.38
CA ALA A 38 -0.89 8.77 7.36
C ALA A 38 -0.56 10.12 8.01
N TYR A 39 0.26 10.91 7.33
CA TYR A 39 0.64 12.25 7.76
C TYR A 39 0.71 13.19 6.54
N PRO A 40 0.48 14.51 6.72
CA PRO A 40 0.65 15.47 5.64
C PRO A 40 2.12 15.57 5.19
N VAL A 41 2.33 15.72 3.89
CA VAL A 41 3.66 15.92 3.27
C VAL A 41 3.65 17.17 2.39
N THR A 42 4.83 17.58 1.94
CA THR A 42 4.99 18.69 0.99
C THR A 42 4.19 18.48 -0.31
N ARG A 43 3.68 19.57 -0.91
CA ARG A 43 3.03 19.53 -2.23
C ARG A 43 4.02 19.25 -3.37
N ALA A 44 5.33 19.30 -3.11
CA ALA A 44 6.36 19.01 -4.12
C ALA A 44 6.21 17.60 -4.71
N VAL A 45 5.69 16.63 -3.93
CA VAL A 45 5.39 15.26 -4.37
C VAL A 45 4.41 15.19 -5.55
N ASN A 46 3.58 16.24 -5.76
CA ASN A 46 2.65 16.29 -6.89
C ASN A 46 3.35 16.57 -8.23
N ARG A 47 4.62 16.99 -8.24
CA ARG A 47 5.42 17.18 -9.45
C ARG A 47 6.21 15.90 -9.73
N PRO A 48 5.89 15.12 -10.77
CA PRO A 48 6.53 13.82 -11.00
C PRO A 48 8.05 13.89 -11.26
N THR A 49 8.55 15.05 -11.69
CA THR A 49 9.99 15.26 -11.92
C THR A 49 10.75 15.69 -10.65
N TYR A 50 10.08 15.81 -9.51
CA TYR A 50 10.68 16.16 -8.23
C TYR A 50 10.84 14.87 -7.41
N ASP A 51 12.03 14.26 -7.52
CA ASP A 51 12.39 13.00 -6.87
C ASP A 51 13.44 13.28 -5.79
N ALA A 52 12.96 13.55 -4.58
CA ALA A 52 13.79 13.88 -3.44
C ALA A 52 13.19 13.31 -2.14
N PRO A 53 14.02 13.04 -1.11
CA PRO A 53 13.56 12.38 0.12
C PRO A 53 12.49 13.16 0.88
N ASP A 54 12.44 14.47 0.72
CA ASP A 54 11.46 15.35 1.37
C ASP A 54 10.01 15.11 0.92
N CYS A 55 9.79 14.42 -0.21
CA CYS A 55 8.45 14.00 -0.66
C CYS A 55 7.69 13.13 0.35
N ILE A 56 8.40 12.40 1.23
CA ILE A 56 7.80 11.51 2.22
C ILE A 56 8.03 11.96 3.66
N ILE A 57 8.64 13.13 3.87
CA ILE A 57 8.88 13.67 5.22
C ILE A 57 7.58 14.32 5.72
N PRO A 58 7.14 14.01 6.97
CA PRO A 58 5.99 14.70 7.57
C PRO A 58 6.21 16.20 7.65
N LEU A 59 5.20 16.98 7.27
CA LEU A 59 5.18 18.41 7.60
C LEU A 59 5.13 18.54 9.12
N ALA A 60 6.06 19.32 9.70
CA ALA A 60 5.91 19.75 11.09
C ALA A 60 4.59 20.52 11.20
N GLY A 61 3.70 20.05 12.08
CA GLY A 61 2.40 20.68 12.35
C GLY A 61 2.54 22.03 13.04
#